data_AF-A0A0U5CCD7-F1
#
_entry.id   AF-A0A0U5CCD7-F1
#
_cell.length_a   1.000
_cell.length_b   1.000
_cell.length_c   1.000
_cell.angle_alpha   90.00
_cell.angle_beta   90.00
_cell.angle_gamma   90.00
#
_symmetry.space_group_name_H-M   'P 1'
#
loop_
_entity.id
_entity.type
_entity.pdbx_description
1 polymer ?
#
loop_
_entity_poly.entity_id
_entity_poly.type
_entity_poly.pdbx_seq_one_letter_code
_entity_poly.pdbx_strand_id
1 'polypeptide(L)'
;TWQGTAVALHTKGEAIVDAQNYLGVDVLVGHWEFTYGKERVMELIEKLDGKFISQNVLDNDPFSDTFEESVFPPYTIEEIGGAKIGIIGQSFPFTSTANPKRFTENWSFALRHESLQEHVNHLRKKEKVDCIVVLSHDGFSVDQELAKKVKGVDFILSGHTHDPSP
;
A
#
# COMPACT_ATOMS: atom_id res chain seq x y z
N THR A 1 -3.54 3.86 -9.64
CA THR A 1 -4.76 3.16 -10.08
C THR A 1 -5.96 4.08 -10.23
N TRP A 2 -6.42 4.80 -9.21
CA TRP A 2 -7.70 5.53 -9.22
C TRP A 2 -7.71 6.85 -10.00
N GLN A 3 -6.59 7.23 -10.63
CA GLN A 3 -6.38 8.53 -11.27
C GLN A 3 -5.78 8.32 -12.67
N GLY A 4 -5.83 9.35 -13.51
CA GLY A 4 -5.05 9.42 -14.75
C GLY A 4 -5.90 9.39 -16.02
N THR A 5 -7.23 9.43 -15.87
CA THR A 5 -8.18 9.39 -16.99
C THR A 5 -9.29 10.42 -16.81
N ALA A 6 -9.97 10.78 -17.89
CA ALA A 6 -11.13 11.68 -17.85
C ALA A 6 -12.27 11.10 -16.99
N VAL A 7 -12.51 9.78 -17.08
CA VAL A 7 -13.53 9.11 -16.27
C VAL A 7 -13.21 9.27 -14.78
N ALA A 8 -11.97 8.95 -14.38
CA ALA A 8 -11.52 9.08 -13.00
C ALA A 8 -11.65 10.53 -12.48
N LEU A 9 -11.33 11.52 -13.32
CA LEU A 9 -11.49 12.93 -12.97
C LEU A 9 -12.96 13.29 -12.71
N HIS A 10 -13.87 12.89 -13.60
CA HIS A 10 -15.29 13.23 -13.49
C HIS A 10 -16.00 12.51 -12.35
N THR A 11 -15.61 11.28 -12.02
CA THR A 11 -16.20 10.48 -10.95
C THR A 11 -15.42 10.55 -9.64
N LYS A 12 -14.33 11.33 -9.59
CA LYS A 12 -13.39 11.38 -8.46
C LYS A 12 -12.99 9.97 -7.98
N GLY A 13 -12.54 9.14 -8.92
CA GLY A 13 -12.08 7.77 -8.68
C GLY A 13 -13.16 6.70 -8.56
N GLU A 14 -14.45 7.05 -8.37
CA GLU A 14 -15.50 6.07 -8.05
C GLU A 14 -15.66 4.98 -9.10
N ALA A 15 -15.79 5.36 -10.37
CA ALA A 15 -15.94 4.40 -11.46
C ALA A 15 -14.73 3.46 -11.61
N ILE A 16 -13.55 3.83 -11.11
CA ILE A 16 -12.39 2.95 -11.12
C ILE A 16 -12.50 1.91 -9.99
N VAL A 17 -12.97 2.31 -8.81
CA VAL A 17 -13.28 1.39 -7.70
C VAL A 17 -14.37 0.41 -8.11
N ASP A 18 -15.45 0.88 -8.73
CA ASP A 18 -16.52 0.01 -9.24
C ASP A 18 -15.99 -1.02 -10.24
N ALA A 19 -15.08 -0.60 -11.13
CA ALA A 19 -14.42 -1.51 -12.07
C ALA A 19 -13.50 -2.52 -11.37
N GLN A 20 -12.78 -2.13 -10.33
CA GLN A 20 -11.93 -3.04 -9.54
C GLN A 20 -12.76 -4.08 -8.81
N ASN A 21 -13.89 -3.67 -8.22
CA ASN A 21 -14.83 -4.59 -7.58
C ASN A 21 -15.38 -5.60 -8.60
N TYR A 22 -15.80 -5.13 -9.78
CA TYR A 22 -16.28 -6.00 -10.85
C TYR A 22 -15.23 -7.01 -11.33
N LEU A 23 -13.95 -6.59 -11.39
CA LEU A 23 -12.83 -7.45 -11.79
C LEU A 23 -12.33 -8.38 -10.67
N GLY A 24 -12.74 -8.15 -9.42
CA GLY A 24 -12.29 -8.92 -8.26
C GLY A 24 -10.85 -8.62 -7.87
N VAL A 25 -10.48 -7.34 -7.71
CA VAL A 25 -9.15 -6.97 -7.20
C VAL A 25 -9.08 -7.25 -5.69
N ASP A 26 -8.23 -8.19 -5.29
CA ASP A 26 -8.13 -8.61 -3.88
C ASP A 26 -7.40 -7.59 -2.99
N VAL A 27 -6.28 -7.05 -3.46
CA VAL A 27 -5.36 -6.22 -2.65
C VAL A 27 -4.76 -5.09 -3.49
N LEU A 28 -4.62 -3.91 -2.90
CA LEU A 28 -3.97 -2.74 -3.52
C LEU A 28 -3.22 -1.89 -2.49
N VAL A 29 -2.32 -1.06 -3.01
CA VAL A 29 -1.53 -0.05 -2.28
C VAL A 29 -1.70 1.32 -2.93
N GLY A 30 -1.20 2.38 -2.29
CA GLY A 30 -1.44 3.77 -2.74
C GLY A 30 -0.23 4.51 -3.29
N HIS A 31 -0.51 5.43 -4.21
CA HIS A 31 0.36 6.54 -4.58
C HIS A 31 -0.48 7.71 -5.11
N TRP A 32 -0.98 7.60 -6.35
CA TRP A 32 -1.79 8.65 -6.98
C TRP A 32 -3.19 8.74 -6.39
N GLU A 33 -3.66 7.67 -5.74
CA GLU A 33 -4.91 7.60 -4.97
C GLU A 33 -5.00 8.78 -3.99
N PHE A 34 -3.89 9.10 -3.33
CA PHE A 34 -3.81 10.15 -2.32
C PHE A 34 -4.08 11.56 -2.87
N THR A 35 -3.99 11.78 -4.19
CA THR A 35 -4.29 13.08 -4.80
C THR A 35 -5.77 13.48 -4.73
N TYR A 36 -6.66 12.55 -4.40
CA TYR A 36 -8.06 12.85 -4.11
C TYR A 36 -8.27 13.50 -2.73
N GLY A 37 -7.26 13.47 -1.86
CA GLY A 37 -7.37 13.91 -0.47
C GLY A 37 -7.82 12.79 0.47
N LYS A 38 -7.40 12.87 1.75
CA LYS A 38 -7.63 11.84 2.78
C LYS A 38 -9.09 11.40 2.85
N GLU A 39 -10.02 12.35 2.91
CA GLU A 39 -11.45 12.06 3.09
C GLU A 39 -11.98 11.21 1.93
N ARG A 40 -11.67 11.62 0.69
CA ARG A 40 -12.11 10.89 -0.50
C ARG A 40 -11.43 9.53 -0.63
N VAL A 41 -10.16 9.41 -0.25
CA VAL A 41 -9.48 8.11 -0.23
C VAL A 41 -10.17 7.16 0.73
N MET A 42 -10.50 7.60 1.95
CA MET A 42 -11.20 6.75 2.92
C MET A 42 -12.59 6.33 2.42
N GLU A 43 -13.37 7.25 1.85
CA GLU A 43 -14.67 6.93 1.22
C GLU A 43 -14.55 5.87 0.12
N LEU A 44 -13.51 5.94 -0.70
CA LEU A 44 -13.28 4.99 -1.79
C LEU A 44 -12.81 3.63 -1.27
N ILE A 45 -12.01 3.61 -0.19
CA ILE A 45 -11.59 2.37 0.49
C ILE A 45 -12.82 1.66 1.10
N GLU A 46 -13.76 2.41 1.69
CA GLU A 46 -15.00 1.82 2.23
C GLU A 46 -15.89 1.19 1.15
N LYS A 47 -15.80 1.65 -0.09
CA LYS A 47 -16.53 1.11 -1.24
C LYS A 47 -15.81 -0.04 -1.94
N LEU A 48 -14.55 -0.27 -1.62
CA LEU A 48 -13.73 -1.28 -2.27
C LEU A 48 -13.99 -2.64 -1.64
N ASP A 49 -14.31 -3.64 -2.47
CA ASP A 49 -14.52 -5.02 -1.99
C ASP A 49 -13.18 -5.69 -1.61
N GLY A 50 -12.08 -5.23 -2.20
CA GLY A 50 -10.71 -5.63 -1.89
C GLY A 50 -10.12 -4.90 -0.68
N LYS A 51 -8.85 -5.18 -0.39
CA LYS A 51 -8.13 -4.69 0.80
C LYS A 51 -7.09 -3.65 0.43
N PHE A 52 -7.29 -2.42 0.90
CA PHE A 52 -6.25 -1.39 0.88
C PHE A 52 -5.29 -1.57 2.05
N ILE A 53 -4.02 -1.85 1.75
CA ILE A 53 -3.00 -2.11 2.77
C ILE A 53 -1.79 -1.20 2.59
N SER A 54 -1.16 -0.79 3.68
CA SER A 54 0.08 -0.03 3.64
C SER A 54 0.76 0.00 5.00
N GLN A 55 1.99 -0.52 5.10
CA GLN A 55 2.75 -0.51 6.34
C GLN A 55 3.40 0.84 6.65
N ASN A 56 3.71 1.62 5.61
CA ASN A 56 4.52 2.83 5.74
C ASN A 56 3.73 4.13 5.96
N VAL A 57 2.39 4.09 5.90
CA VAL A 57 1.55 5.28 6.10
C VAL A 57 1.13 5.38 7.56
N LEU A 58 1.74 6.32 8.27
CA LEU A 58 1.44 6.59 9.67
C LEU A 58 0.81 7.95 9.85
N ASP A 59 -0.02 8.07 10.88
CA ASP A 59 -0.45 9.36 11.38
C ASP A 59 0.76 10.11 11.97
N ASN A 60 0.83 11.39 11.64
CA ASN A 60 1.92 12.29 11.95
C ASN A 60 1.38 13.62 12.51
N ASP A 61 0.14 13.63 13.00
CA ASP A 61 -0.39 14.72 13.82
C ASP A 61 0.06 14.55 15.28
N PRO A 62 0.94 15.41 15.82
CA PRO A 62 1.42 15.29 17.20
C PRO A 62 0.34 15.51 18.26
N PHE A 63 -0.87 15.93 17.87
CA PHE A 63 -2.02 16.11 18.76
C PHE A 63 -3.07 15.02 18.62
N SER A 64 -2.85 14.03 17.74
CA SER A 64 -3.75 12.90 17.54
C SER A 64 -3.45 11.78 18.54
N ASP A 65 -4.50 11.11 19.00
CA ASP A 65 -4.37 9.92 19.84
C ASP A 65 -3.71 8.75 19.09
N THR A 66 -3.71 8.80 17.76
CA THR A 66 -3.11 7.79 16.87
C THR A 66 -1.74 8.20 16.34
N PHE A 67 -1.06 9.20 16.94
CA PHE A 67 0.27 9.64 16.50
C PHE A 67 1.26 8.46 16.40
N GLU A 68 1.95 8.35 15.25
CA GLU A 68 2.84 7.24 14.89
C GLU A 68 2.17 5.87 14.75
N GLU A 69 0.84 5.78 14.80
CA GLU A 69 0.10 4.56 14.47
C GLU A 69 -0.15 4.44 12.97
N SER A 70 -0.36 3.20 12.52
CA SER A 70 -0.66 2.90 11.12
C SER A 70 -2.05 3.40 10.74
N VAL A 71 -2.13 4.17 9.65
CA VAL A 71 -3.40 4.65 9.08
C VAL A 71 -4.16 3.50 8.42
N PHE A 72 -3.43 2.57 7.81
CA PHE A 72 -3.97 1.42 7.10
C PHE A 72 -3.45 0.12 7.69
N PRO A 73 -4.15 -1.02 7.51
CA PRO A 73 -3.59 -2.32 7.84
C PRO A 73 -2.25 -2.52 7.10
N PRO A 74 -1.18 -2.93 7.80
CA PRO A 74 0.15 -3.03 7.19
C PRO A 74 0.28 -4.21 6.23
N TYR A 75 -0.50 -5.27 6.47
CA TYR A 75 -0.47 -6.49 5.69
C TYR A 75 -1.84 -7.18 5.71
N THR A 76 -2.02 -8.17 4.82
CA THR A 76 -3.09 -9.15 4.92
C THR A 76 -2.55 -10.56 4.71
N ILE A 77 -3.37 -11.56 5.01
CA ILE A 77 -3.04 -12.97 4.81
C ILE A 77 -4.16 -13.59 3.99
N GLU A 78 -3.79 -14.17 2.85
CA GLU A 78 -4.70 -14.91 1.98
C GLU A 78 -4.36 -16.39 2.01
N GLU A 79 -5.38 -17.25 1.90
CA GLU A 79 -5.20 -18.69 1.73
C GLU A 79 -5.55 -19.08 0.29
N ILE A 80 -4.55 -19.48 -0.48
CA ILE A 80 -4.69 -19.78 -1.91
C ILE A 80 -4.17 -21.19 -2.16
N GLY A 81 -5.07 -22.09 -2.58
CA GLY A 81 -4.70 -23.49 -2.84
C GLY A 81 -4.14 -24.24 -1.62
N GLY A 82 -4.54 -23.84 -0.41
CA GLY A 82 -4.06 -24.40 0.86
C GLY A 82 -2.70 -23.84 1.34
N ALA A 83 -2.13 -22.86 0.63
CA ALA A 83 -0.96 -22.11 1.08
C ALA A 83 -1.37 -20.77 1.70
N LYS A 84 -0.76 -20.42 2.84
CA LYS A 84 -0.97 -19.15 3.53
C LYS A 84 0.04 -18.11 3.01
N ILE A 85 -0.44 -17.08 2.33
CA ILE A 85 0.36 -16.02 1.72
C ILE A 85 0.23 -14.74 2.54
N GLY A 86 1.32 -14.28 3.14
CA GLY A 86 1.38 -12.97 3.79
C GLY A 86 1.72 -11.88 2.77
N ILE A 87 0.85 -10.88 2.62
CA ILE A 87 1.03 -9.78 1.67
C ILE A 87 1.22 -8.49 2.47
N ILE A 88 2.40 -7.89 2.40
CA ILE A 88 2.71 -6.62 3.06
C ILE A 88 2.57 -5.49 2.05
N GLY A 89 1.82 -4.44 2.42
CA GLY A 89 1.58 -3.29 1.56
C GLY A 89 2.65 -2.22 1.72
N GLN A 90 3.11 -1.64 0.63
CA GLN A 90 4.09 -0.56 0.62
C GLN A 90 3.64 0.52 -0.38
N SER A 91 3.14 1.66 0.14
CA SER A 91 2.73 2.82 -0.66
C SER A 91 3.92 3.70 -1.03
N PHE A 92 3.80 4.52 -2.07
CA PHE A 92 4.92 5.33 -2.55
C PHE A 92 5.44 6.32 -1.47
N PRO A 93 6.74 6.28 -1.11
CA PRO A 93 7.23 6.92 0.10
C PRO A 93 7.41 8.42 -0.02
N PHE A 94 7.43 8.95 -1.25
CA PHE A 94 7.58 10.37 -1.54
C PHE A 94 6.24 11.05 -1.87
N THR A 95 5.11 10.42 -1.54
CA THR A 95 3.77 10.96 -1.85
C THR A 95 3.57 12.39 -1.35
N SER A 96 4.02 12.70 -0.13
CA SER A 96 3.85 14.01 0.50
C SER A 96 4.72 15.12 -0.10
N THR A 97 5.80 14.77 -0.80
CA THR A 97 6.69 15.73 -1.49
C THR A 97 6.38 15.82 -3.00
N ALA A 98 5.86 14.75 -3.59
CA ALA A 98 5.47 14.70 -5.01
C ALA A 98 4.14 15.42 -5.29
N ASN A 99 3.29 15.60 -4.27
CA ASN A 99 1.95 16.16 -4.42
C ASN A 99 1.70 17.32 -3.43
N PRO A 100 0.69 18.19 -3.69
CA PRO A 100 0.31 19.24 -2.75
C PRO A 100 0.02 18.70 -1.35
N LYS A 101 0.72 19.25 -0.34
CA LYS A 101 0.65 18.80 1.07
C LYS A 101 -0.77 18.68 1.62
N ARG A 102 -1.69 19.55 1.17
CA ARG A 102 -3.11 19.56 1.59
C ARG A 102 -3.84 18.23 1.37
N PHE A 103 -3.36 17.38 0.46
CA PHE A 103 -4.01 16.10 0.18
C PHE A 103 -3.73 15.03 1.23
N THR A 104 -2.59 15.12 1.91
CA THR A 104 -2.11 14.09 2.86
C THR A 104 -1.56 14.74 4.12
N GLU A 105 -2.14 15.88 4.51
CA GLU A 105 -1.67 16.59 5.69
C GLU A 105 -1.74 15.68 6.92
N ASN A 106 -0.70 15.73 7.75
CA ASN A 106 -0.50 14.88 8.91
C ASN A 106 -0.38 13.38 8.63
N TRP A 107 -0.13 12.94 7.38
CA TRP A 107 0.29 11.57 7.10
C TRP A 107 1.76 11.53 6.69
N SER A 108 2.50 10.53 7.19
CA SER A 108 3.89 10.26 6.85
C SER A 108 3.99 8.97 6.06
N PHE A 109 4.73 9.00 4.94
CA PHE A 109 4.86 7.88 3.98
C PHE A 109 6.26 7.28 3.95
N ALA A 110 7.17 7.72 4.83
CA ALA A 110 8.60 7.42 4.72
C ALA A 110 8.91 5.93 4.57
N LEU A 111 10.04 5.60 3.95
CA LEU A 111 10.57 4.24 3.96
C LEU A 111 10.84 3.77 5.40
N ARG A 112 10.32 2.59 5.76
CA ARG A 112 10.43 2.02 7.11
C ARG A 112 10.90 0.57 7.06
N HIS A 113 12.16 0.36 6.69
CA HIS A 113 12.72 -0.99 6.52
C HIS A 113 12.69 -1.82 7.81
N GLU A 114 12.86 -1.17 8.98
CA GLU A 114 12.82 -1.85 10.29
C GLU A 114 11.41 -2.39 10.57
N SER A 115 10.38 -1.54 10.44
CA SER A 115 8.98 -1.96 10.58
C SER A 115 8.59 -3.04 9.56
N LEU A 116 9.02 -2.90 8.31
CA LEU A 116 8.83 -3.95 7.30
C LEU A 116 9.49 -5.28 7.72
N GLN A 117 10.71 -5.24 8.24
CA GLN A 117 11.41 -6.43 8.75
C GLN A 117 10.68 -7.06 9.95
N GLU A 118 10.07 -6.25 10.82
CA GLU A 118 9.23 -6.72 11.93
C GLU A 118 7.97 -7.43 11.43
N HIS A 119 7.27 -6.88 10.44
CA HIS A 119 6.12 -7.53 9.82
C HIS A 119 6.50 -8.86 9.17
N VAL A 120 7.63 -8.91 8.44
CA VAL A 120 8.15 -10.16 7.87
C VAL A 120 8.41 -11.20 8.97
N ASN A 121 9.08 -10.79 10.06
CA ASN A 121 9.38 -11.66 11.19
C ASN A 121 8.11 -12.18 11.86
N HIS A 122 7.11 -11.32 12.04
CA HIS A 122 5.82 -11.66 12.61
C HIS A 122 5.09 -12.69 11.75
N LEU A 123 4.96 -12.43 10.45
CA LEU A 123 4.29 -13.31 9.50
C LEU A 123 4.94 -14.71 9.45
N ARG A 124 6.28 -14.79 9.47
CA ARG A 124 6.96 -16.09 9.52
C ARG A 124 6.82 -16.81 10.85
N LYS A 125 7.06 -16.12 11.96
CA LYS A 125 7.23 -16.78 13.28
C LYS A 125 5.91 -17.01 14.00
N LYS A 126 4.93 -16.13 13.82
CA LYS A 126 3.64 -16.17 14.53
C LYS A 126 2.55 -16.72 13.63
N GLU A 127 2.37 -16.11 12.46
CA GLU A 127 1.29 -16.49 11.54
C GLU A 127 1.61 -17.73 10.71
N LYS A 128 2.91 -18.09 10.64
CA LYS A 128 3.45 -19.25 9.93
C LYS A 128 3.03 -19.27 8.46
N VAL A 129 3.13 -18.12 7.80
CA VAL A 129 2.85 -18.02 6.36
C VAL A 129 3.89 -18.79 5.55
N ASP A 130 3.44 -19.46 4.49
CA ASP A 130 4.28 -20.22 3.58
C ASP A 130 5.06 -19.30 2.64
N CYS A 131 4.45 -18.17 2.24
CA CYS A 131 5.06 -17.18 1.35
C CYS A 131 4.86 -15.77 1.90
N ILE A 132 5.84 -14.89 1.67
CA ILE A 132 5.73 -13.45 1.93
C ILE A 132 5.96 -12.68 0.64
N VAL A 133 4.96 -11.87 0.29
CA VAL A 133 4.97 -10.95 -0.84
C VAL A 133 4.97 -9.53 -0.31
N VAL A 134 5.83 -8.67 -0.82
CA VAL A 134 5.70 -7.21 -0.67
C VAL A 134 5.04 -6.67 -1.92
N LEU A 135 3.82 -6.14 -1.79
CA LEU A 135 3.14 -5.42 -2.85
C LEU A 135 3.58 -3.96 -2.76
N SER A 136 4.46 -3.54 -3.66
CA SER A 136 5.21 -2.29 -3.53
C SER A 136 4.86 -1.27 -4.60
N HIS A 137 4.81 -0.02 -4.18
CA HIS A 137 4.78 1.14 -5.06
C HIS A 137 6.01 2.04 -4.84
N ASP A 138 7.11 1.53 -4.28
CA ASP A 138 8.35 2.29 -4.09
C ASP A 138 9.03 2.64 -5.42
N GLY A 139 8.94 1.73 -6.39
CA GLY A 139 9.64 1.80 -7.67
C GLY A 139 10.80 0.80 -7.75
N PHE A 140 11.03 0.27 -8.95
CA PHE A 140 11.87 -0.91 -9.14
C PHE A 140 13.28 -0.80 -8.53
N SER A 141 13.99 0.31 -8.75
CA SER A 141 15.34 0.47 -8.18
C SER A 141 15.34 0.60 -6.65
N VAL A 142 14.28 1.18 -6.06
CA VAL A 142 14.14 1.26 -4.59
C VAL A 142 13.83 -0.11 -4.01
N ASP A 143 12.95 -0.87 -4.67
CA ASP A 143 12.62 -2.24 -4.30
C ASP A 143 13.85 -3.18 -4.37
N GLN A 144 14.73 -2.98 -5.35
CA GLN A 144 16.02 -3.70 -5.41
C GLN A 144 16.92 -3.42 -4.21
N GLU A 145 16.93 -2.18 -3.71
CA GLU A 145 17.66 -1.84 -2.49
C GLU A 145 16.98 -2.39 -1.23
N LEU A 146 15.64 -2.39 -1.20
CA LEU A 146 14.85 -2.99 -0.13
C LEU A 146 15.14 -4.49 -0.02
N ALA A 147 15.19 -5.22 -1.15
CA ALA A 147 15.51 -6.65 -1.19
C ALA A 147 16.88 -6.99 -0.60
N LYS A 148 17.84 -6.05 -0.65
CA LYS A 148 19.17 -6.25 -0.03
C LYS A 148 19.10 -6.11 1.49
N LYS A 149 18.22 -5.23 2.00
CA LYS A 149 18.13 -4.85 3.42
C LYS A 149 17.19 -5.74 4.22
N VAL A 150 16.04 -6.10 3.66
CA VAL A 150 15.01 -6.89 4.34
C VAL A 150 15.15 -8.37 3.99
N LYS A 151 15.15 -9.23 4.99
CA LYS A 151 15.32 -10.69 4.85
C LYS A 151 14.00 -11.42 5.10
N GLY A 152 13.75 -12.47 4.31
CA GLY A 152 12.60 -13.38 4.48
C GLY A 152 11.38 -13.06 3.60
N VAL A 153 11.49 -12.03 2.74
CA VAL A 153 10.57 -11.76 1.64
C VAL A 153 10.91 -12.68 0.47
N ASP A 154 9.89 -13.32 -0.12
CA ASP A 154 10.10 -14.22 -1.28
C ASP A 154 9.91 -13.48 -2.60
N PHE A 155 8.91 -12.59 -2.67
CA PHE A 155 8.57 -11.82 -3.86
C PHE A 155 8.34 -10.36 -3.53
N ILE A 156 8.74 -9.49 -4.44
CA ILE A 156 8.37 -8.07 -4.43
C ILE A 156 7.67 -7.79 -5.76
N LEU A 157 6.40 -7.39 -5.70
CA LEU A 157 5.64 -6.95 -6.86
C LEU A 157 5.77 -5.44 -6.96
N SER A 158 6.64 -4.97 -7.85
CA SER A 158 7.05 -3.57 -7.93
C SER A 158 6.18 -2.74 -8.88
N GLY A 159 5.68 -1.61 -8.40
CA GLY A 159 4.95 -0.60 -9.16
C GLY A 159 5.77 0.67 -9.43
N HIS A 160 5.08 1.81 -9.56
CA HIS A 160 5.62 3.17 -9.74
C HIS A 160 6.43 3.45 -11.03
N THR A 161 7.45 2.67 -11.35
CA THR A 161 8.38 2.99 -12.46
C THR A 161 7.85 2.62 -13.84
N HIS A 162 6.75 1.87 -13.90
CA HIS A 162 6.09 1.42 -15.14
C HIS A 162 7.00 0.55 -16.02
N ASP A 163 8.00 -0.09 -15.42
CA ASP A 163 8.86 -1.03 -16.11
C ASP A 163 8.11 -2.31 -16.46
N PRO A 164 8.27 -2.86 -17.68
CA PRO A 164 7.88 -4.24 -17.96
C PRO A 164 8.94 -5.17 -17.35
N SER A 165 8.84 -5.46 -16.06
CA SER A 165 9.64 -6.51 -15.41
C SER A 165 8.79 -7.79 -15.30
N PRO A 166 9.34 -8.97 -15.67
CA PRO A 166 8.72 -10.24 -15.33
C PRO A 166 8.78 -10.51 -13.82
#